data_AF-A0A930L787-F1
#
_entry.id   AF-A0A930L787-F1
#
_cell.length_a   1.000
_cell.length_b   1.000
_cell.length_c   1.000
_cell.angle_alpha   90.00
_cell.angle_beta   90.00
_cell.angle_gamma   90.00
#
_symmetry.space_group_name_H-M   'P 1'
#
loop_
_entity.id
_entity.type
_entity.pdbx_description
1 polymer ?
#
loop_
_entity_poly.entity_id
_entity_poly.type
_entity_poly.pdbx_seq_one_letter_code
_entity_poly.pdbx_strand_id
1 'polypeptide(L)'
;MVNTIMIFIWGALDSILIYKVLRTVVTYELNRRRDKKLRAEAVYVIRTNRFEIATYALVILSFALVVFIIHLWEDVGFHFAFDFIGLGMTGFFMFFFWNGAGTYTKISPEGIERGEPCNDTVFFPLNAIDSVSYDNNTDREYADSLHFYTKSGKLVAEFCPVFGSYPLLAMTRFRIENDRWPDIGNPEDTAQINAWANRRSTLRYFRYGKISGLAEVDM
;
A
#
# COMPACT_ATOMS: atom_id res chain seq x y z
N MET A 1 -34.56 -4.69 -29.16
CA MET A 1 -33.52 -3.74 -29.64
C MET A 1 -32.71 -3.17 -28.49
N VAL A 2 -33.34 -2.60 -27.45
CA VAL A 2 -32.64 -2.08 -26.26
C VAL A 2 -31.85 -3.15 -25.50
N ASN A 3 -32.41 -4.34 -25.32
CA ASN A 3 -31.72 -5.45 -24.62
C ASN A 3 -30.42 -5.87 -25.34
N THR A 4 -30.48 -6.08 -26.66
CA THR A 4 -29.30 -6.42 -27.48
C THR A 4 -28.20 -5.36 -27.41
N ILE A 5 -28.55 -4.06 -27.44
CA ILE A 5 -27.57 -2.96 -27.33
C ILE A 5 -26.90 -2.97 -25.95
N MET A 6 -27.66 -3.23 -24.89
CA MET A 6 -27.14 -3.25 -23.52
C MET A 6 -26.17 -4.42 -23.30
N ILE A 7 -26.47 -5.60 -23.84
CA ILE A 7 -25.55 -6.76 -23.83
C ILE A 7 -24.22 -6.41 -24.50
N PHE A 8 -24.23 -5.73 -25.65
CA PHE A 8 -23.01 -5.28 -26.32
C PHE A 8 -22.23 -4.27 -25.47
N ILE A 9 -22.90 -3.32 -24.81
CA ILE A 9 -22.27 -2.34 -23.93
C ILE A 9 -21.60 -3.04 -22.73
N TRP A 10 -22.33 -3.92 -22.04
CA TRP A 10 -21.78 -4.68 -20.92
C TRP A 10 -20.59 -5.54 -21.34
N GLY A 11 -20.71 -6.29 -22.44
CA GLY A 11 -19.60 -7.11 -22.95
C GLY A 11 -18.36 -6.29 -23.32
N ALA A 12 -18.54 -5.08 -23.87
CA ALA A 12 -17.44 -4.17 -24.15
C ALA A 12 -16.79 -3.63 -22.87
N LEU A 13 -17.60 -3.21 -21.88
CA LEU A 13 -17.11 -2.72 -20.59
C LEU A 13 -16.36 -3.80 -19.81
N ASP A 14 -16.88 -5.03 -19.78
CA ASP A 14 -16.22 -6.16 -19.13
C ASP A 14 -14.90 -6.52 -19.81
N SER A 15 -14.84 -6.44 -21.14
CA SER A 15 -13.60 -6.64 -21.89
C SER A 15 -12.54 -5.60 -21.51
N ILE A 16 -12.93 -4.33 -21.38
CA ILE A 16 -12.06 -3.24 -20.93
C ILE A 16 -11.62 -3.46 -19.47
N LEU A 17 -12.55 -3.88 -18.61
CA LEU A 17 -12.27 -4.19 -17.21
C LEU A 17 -11.24 -5.32 -17.07
N ILE A 18 -11.45 -6.43 -17.76
CA ILE A 18 -10.54 -7.58 -17.78
C ILE A 18 -9.14 -7.13 -18.21
N TYR A 19 -9.04 -6.37 -19.32
CA TYR A 19 -7.77 -5.83 -19.79
C TYR A 19 -7.08 -4.95 -18.72
N LYS A 20 -7.82 -4.04 -18.09
CA LYS A 20 -7.30 -3.15 -17.04
C LYS A 20 -6.82 -3.92 -15.81
N VAL A 21 -7.59 -4.90 -15.34
CA VAL A 21 -7.22 -5.75 -14.20
C VAL A 21 -5.93 -6.51 -14.50
N LEU A 22 -5.86 -7.19 -15.66
CA LEU A 22 -4.67 -7.94 -16.07
C LEU A 22 -3.44 -7.04 -16.18
N ARG A 23 -3.57 -5.88 -16.84
CA ARG A 23 -2.47 -4.91 -16.97
C ARG A 23 -1.96 -4.46 -15.60
N THR A 24 -2.86 -4.15 -14.66
CA THR A 24 -2.48 -3.70 -13.32
C THR A 24 -1.79 -4.79 -12.54
N VAL A 25 -2.29 -6.04 -12.57
CA VAL A 25 -1.64 -7.18 -11.90
C VAL A 25 -0.23 -7.41 -12.47
N VAL A 26 -0.07 -7.41 -13.79
CA VAL A 26 1.25 -7.57 -14.43
C VAL A 26 2.20 -6.44 -14.04
N THR A 27 1.73 -5.20 -14.09
CA THR A 27 2.55 -4.02 -13.73
C THR A 27 2.96 -4.08 -12.26
N TYR A 28 2.03 -4.43 -11.37
CA TYR A 28 2.28 -4.60 -9.94
C TYR A 28 3.35 -5.66 -9.69
N GLU A 29 3.27 -6.83 -10.32
CA GLU A 29 4.25 -7.91 -10.11
C GLU A 29 5.62 -7.56 -10.73
N LEU A 30 5.66 -6.87 -11.86
CA LEU A 30 6.91 -6.36 -12.44
C LEU A 30 7.58 -5.34 -11.52
N ASN A 31 6.83 -4.39 -10.98
CA ASN A 31 7.33 -3.40 -10.03
C ASN A 31 7.85 -4.10 -8.77
N ARG A 32 7.10 -5.06 -8.23
CA ARG A 32 7.51 -5.82 -7.05
C ARG A 32 8.82 -6.60 -7.26
N ARG A 33 9.05 -7.14 -8.45
CA ARG A 33 10.34 -7.77 -8.81
C ARG A 33 11.47 -6.75 -8.88
N ARG A 34 11.22 -5.54 -9.39
CA ARG A 34 12.19 -4.44 -9.38
C ARG A 34 12.50 -3.99 -7.95
N ASP A 35 11.48 -3.86 -7.10
CA ASP A 35 11.63 -3.48 -5.70
C ASP A 35 12.50 -4.47 -4.93
N LYS A 36 12.42 -5.78 -5.22
CA LYS A 36 13.31 -6.78 -4.63
C LYS A 36 14.78 -6.56 -5.00
N LYS A 37 15.07 -6.03 -6.19
CA LYS A 37 16.44 -5.66 -6.58
C LYS A 37 16.89 -4.40 -5.85
N LEU A 38 16.02 -3.40 -5.76
CA LEU A 38 16.28 -2.16 -5.01
C LEU A 38 16.57 -2.41 -3.52
N ARG A 39 15.97 -3.45 -2.91
CA ARG A 39 16.33 -3.85 -1.54
C ARG A 39 17.79 -4.28 -1.39
N ALA A 40 18.42 -4.83 -2.43
CA ALA A 40 19.84 -5.13 -2.39
C ALA A 40 20.71 -3.86 -2.40
N GLU A 41 20.16 -2.75 -2.88
CA GLU A 41 20.74 -1.41 -2.88
C GLU A 41 20.28 -0.59 -1.65
N ALA A 42 19.75 -1.26 -0.61
CA ALA A 42 19.23 -0.66 0.62
C ALA A 42 18.10 0.37 0.42
N VAL A 43 17.40 0.30 -0.72
CA VAL A 43 16.15 1.03 -0.97
C VAL A 43 14.97 0.11 -0.72
N TYR A 44 14.14 0.46 0.27
CA TYR A 44 13.01 -0.37 0.70
C TYR A 44 11.70 0.19 0.16
N VAL A 45 11.13 -0.47 -0.84
CA VAL A 45 9.76 -0.19 -1.29
C VAL A 45 8.79 -1.16 -0.62
N ILE A 46 7.78 -0.58 0.02
CA ILE A 46 6.66 -1.25 0.66
C ILE A 46 5.43 -0.98 -0.21
N ARG A 47 4.76 -2.05 -0.62
CA ARG A 47 3.51 -2.02 -1.41
C ARG A 47 2.47 -2.88 -0.71
N THR A 48 1.21 -2.65 -1.05
CA THR A 48 0.06 -3.50 -0.69
C THR A 48 0.37 -4.98 -0.92
N ASN A 49 -0.18 -5.86 -0.09
CA ASN A 49 0.13 -7.28 -0.12
C ASN A 49 -0.33 -7.95 -1.43
N ARG A 50 0.45 -8.90 -1.96
CA ARG A 50 0.10 -9.65 -3.18
C ARG A 50 -1.24 -10.35 -3.07
N PHE A 51 -1.56 -10.83 -1.87
CA PHE A 51 -2.79 -11.57 -1.62
C PHE A 51 -3.99 -10.63 -1.66
N GLU A 52 -3.87 -9.43 -1.12
CA GLU A 52 -4.92 -8.40 -1.22
C GLU A 52 -5.17 -8.01 -2.68
N ILE A 53 -4.12 -7.75 -3.46
CA ILE A 53 -4.25 -7.44 -4.89
C ILE A 53 -4.90 -8.58 -5.67
N ALA A 54 -4.52 -9.84 -5.38
CA ALA A 54 -5.13 -11.01 -6.00
C ALA A 54 -6.62 -11.17 -5.60
N THR A 55 -6.95 -10.95 -4.34
CA THR A 55 -8.33 -10.99 -3.84
C THR A 55 -9.18 -9.92 -4.52
N TYR A 56 -8.69 -8.67 -4.62
CA TYR A 56 -9.41 -7.61 -5.33
C TYR A 56 -9.64 -7.95 -6.81
N ALA A 57 -8.62 -8.47 -7.49
CA ALA A 57 -8.74 -8.90 -8.88
C ALA A 57 -9.80 -10.01 -9.04
N LEU A 58 -9.82 -11.00 -8.14
CA LEU A 58 -10.80 -12.07 -8.14
C LEU A 58 -12.22 -11.54 -7.92
N VAL A 59 -12.41 -10.67 -6.93
CA VAL A 59 -13.73 -10.08 -6.59
C VAL A 59 -14.28 -9.27 -7.75
N ILE A 60 -13.47 -8.39 -8.36
CA ILE A 60 -13.89 -7.54 -9.49
C ILE A 60 -14.31 -8.39 -10.69
N LEU A 61 -13.48 -9.36 -11.08
CA LEU A 61 -13.75 -10.20 -12.24
C LEU A 61 -14.97 -11.09 -12.02
N SER A 62 -15.11 -11.65 -10.81
CA SER A 62 -16.27 -12.49 -10.47
C SER A 62 -17.54 -11.66 -10.44
N PHE A 63 -17.51 -10.45 -9.87
CA PHE A 63 -18.65 -9.56 -9.83
C PHE A 63 -19.11 -9.17 -11.24
N ALA A 64 -18.18 -8.73 -12.10
CA ALA A 64 -18.48 -8.37 -13.49
C ALA A 64 -19.10 -9.53 -14.26
N LEU A 65 -18.52 -10.74 -14.17
CA LEU A 65 -19.06 -11.93 -14.83
C LEU A 65 -20.46 -12.30 -14.33
N VAL A 66 -20.70 -12.23 -13.01
CA VAL A 66 -22.02 -12.54 -12.43
C VAL A 66 -23.07 -11.54 -12.92
N VAL A 67 -22.75 -10.24 -12.90
CA VAL A 67 -23.66 -9.19 -13.39
C VAL A 67 -23.98 -9.40 -14.86
N PHE A 68 -22.97 -9.72 -15.68
CA PHE A 68 -23.16 -10.02 -17.10
C PHE A 68 -24.05 -11.26 -17.33
N ILE A 69 -23.84 -12.35 -16.57
CA ILE A 69 -24.66 -13.56 -16.68
C ILE A 69 -26.11 -13.29 -16.28
N ILE A 70 -26.35 -12.53 -15.22
CA ILE A 70 -27.72 -12.13 -14.81
C ILE A 70 -28.39 -11.36 -15.95
N HIS A 71 -27.66 -10.44 -16.58
CA HIS A 71 -28.14 -9.64 -17.71
C HIS A 71 -28.42 -10.46 -18.99
N LEU A 72 -27.82 -11.65 -19.11
CA LEU A 72 -28.10 -12.60 -20.20
C LEU A 72 -29.29 -13.53 -19.91
N TRP A 73 -29.55 -13.84 -18.65
CA TRP A 73 -30.49 -14.90 -18.23
C TRP A 73 -31.87 -14.39 -17.89
N GLU A 74 -31.93 -13.38 -17.04
CA GLU A 74 -33.16 -12.66 -16.86
C GLU A 74 -33.30 -11.80 -18.12
N ASP A 75 -34.46 -11.82 -18.78
CA ASP A 75 -34.78 -10.92 -19.89
C ASP A 75 -34.98 -9.49 -19.34
N VAL A 76 -34.11 -9.08 -18.41
CA VAL A 76 -33.91 -7.75 -17.86
C VAL A 76 -33.53 -6.95 -19.09
N GLY A 77 -34.47 -6.23 -19.67
CA GLY A 77 -34.12 -5.15 -20.57
C GLY A 77 -33.25 -4.12 -19.83
N PHE A 78 -33.21 -2.88 -20.32
CA PHE A 78 -32.61 -1.81 -19.52
C PHE A 78 -33.41 -1.61 -18.22
N HIS A 79 -32.81 -1.97 -17.08
CA HIS A 79 -33.37 -1.73 -15.75
C HIS A 79 -32.45 -0.72 -15.07
N PHE A 80 -32.84 0.55 -15.16
CA PHE A 80 -32.08 1.70 -14.67
C PHE A 80 -31.42 1.46 -13.30
N ALA A 81 -32.15 0.88 -12.34
CA ALA A 81 -31.60 0.58 -11.02
C ALA A 81 -30.48 -0.48 -11.04
N PHE A 82 -30.68 -1.59 -11.76
CA PHE A 82 -29.68 -2.67 -11.84
C PHE A 82 -28.44 -2.23 -12.62
N ASP A 83 -28.63 -1.58 -13.76
CA ASP A 83 -27.54 -1.17 -14.64
C ASP A 83 -26.67 -0.06 -14.01
N PHE A 84 -27.28 0.98 -13.42
CA PHE A 84 -26.50 2.04 -12.76
C PHE A 84 -25.82 1.56 -11.48
N ILE A 85 -26.49 0.74 -10.67
CA ILE A 85 -25.90 0.21 -9.43
C ILE A 85 -24.77 -0.77 -9.78
N GLY A 86 -24.97 -1.66 -10.76
CA GLY A 86 -23.96 -2.60 -11.21
C GLY A 86 -22.70 -1.89 -11.73
N LEU A 87 -22.87 -0.90 -12.61
CA LEU A 87 -21.75 -0.10 -13.12
C LEU A 87 -21.07 0.72 -12.01
N GLY A 88 -21.85 1.32 -11.12
CA GLY A 88 -21.34 2.04 -9.96
C GLY A 88 -20.50 1.16 -9.03
N MET A 89 -20.97 -0.05 -8.75
CA MET A 89 -20.27 -1.03 -7.91
C MET A 89 -18.99 -1.54 -8.58
N THR A 90 -19.01 -1.82 -9.89
CA THR A 90 -17.80 -2.18 -10.64
C THR A 90 -16.77 -1.05 -10.59
N GLY A 91 -17.21 0.20 -10.79
CA GLY A 91 -16.33 1.37 -10.65
C GLY A 91 -15.76 1.53 -9.25
N PHE A 92 -16.59 1.32 -8.21
CA PHE A 92 -16.19 1.34 -6.81
C PHE A 92 -15.11 0.29 -6.52
N PHE A 93 -15.31 -0.97 -6.89
CA PHE A 93 -14.29 -1.99 -6.68
C PHE A 93 -13.01 -1.72 -7.47
N MET A 94 -13.13 -1.24 -8.71
CA MET A 94 -11.99 -0.87 -9.54
C MET A 94 -11.16 0.26 -8.90
N PHE A 95 -11.81 1.22 -8.24
CA PHE A 95 -11.13 2.27 -7.47
C PHE A 95 -10.28 1.70 -6.34
N PHE A 96 -10.79 0.77 -5.52
CA PHE A 96 -10.01 0.14 -4.46
C PHE A 96 -8.85 -0.69 -5.00
N PHE A 97 -9.08 -1.45 -6.07
CA PHE A 97 -8.03 -2.26 -6.70
C PHE A 97 -6.91 -1.40 -7.29
N TRP A 98 -7.25 -0.32 -7.98
CA TRP A 98 -6.25 0.62 -8.50
C TRP A 98 -5.49 1.23 -7.33
N ASN A 99 -6.18 1.80 -6.34
CA ASN A 99 -5.53 2.41 -5.17
C ASN A 99 -4.58 1.43 -4.49
N GLY A 100 -5.06 0.23 -4.15
CA GLY A 100 -4.22 -0.81 -3.56
C GLY A 100 -3.01 -1.16 -4.42
N ALA A 101 -3.18 -1.36 -5.73
CA ALA A 101 -2.07 -1.74 -6.60
C ALA A 101 -1.04 -0.61 -6.85
N GLY A 102 -1.49 0.64 -6.77
CA GLY A 102 -0.66 1.81 -7.07
C GLY A 102 -0.03 2.47 -5.84
N THR A 103 -0.56 2.27 -4.64
CA THR A 103 0.01 2.82 -3.41
C THR A 103 1.35 2.17 -3.08
N TYR A 104 2.35 3.00 -2.79
CA TYR A 104 3.66 2.56 -2.32
C TYR A 104 4.27 3.54 -1.33
N THR A 105 5.09 3.01 -0.44
CA THR A 105 5.98 3.78 0.42
C THR A 105 7.41 3.33 0.15
N LYS A 106 8.23 4.23 -0.38
CA LYS A 106 9.63 4.00 -0.68
C LYS A 106 10.48 4.68 0.39
N ILE A 107 11.36 3.92 1.01
CA ILE A 107 12.36 4.39 1.97
C ILE A 107 13.70 4.31 1.25
N SER A 108 14.35 5.46 1.13
CA SER A 108 15.61 5.66 0.41
C SER A 108 16.59 6.47 1.26
N PRO A 109 17.87 6.54 0.89
CA PRO A 109 18.87 7.36 1.60
C PRO A 109 18.46 8.83 1.74
N GLU A 110 17.75 9.33 0.73
CA GLU A 110 17.28 10.72 0.67
C GLU A 110 16.09 10.96 1.62
N GLY A 111 15.29 9.92 1.90
CA GLY A 111 14.08 10.04 2.68
C GLY A 111 13.00 9.03 2.33
N ILE A 112 11.79 9.34 2.77
CA ILE A 112 10.56 8.56 2.61
C ILE A 112 9.69 9.25 1.56
N GLU A 113 9.41 8.51 0.49
CA GLU A 113 8.52 8.91 -0.58
C GLU A 113 7.24 8.08 -0.50
N ARG A 114 6.09 8.75 -0.41
CA ARG A 114 4.77 8.12 -0.44
C ARG A 114 4.11 8.47 -1.77
N GLY A 115 3.84 7.45 -2.57
CA GLY A 115 3.08 7.58 -3.80
C GLY A 115 1.72 6.94 -3.64
N GLU A 116 0.68 7.70 -3.97
CA GLU A 116 -0.70 7.23 -4.03
C GLU A 116 -1.27 7.58 -5.42
N PRO A 117 -2.13 6.75 -6.02
CA PRO A 117 -2.60 7.01 -7.38
C PRO A 117 -3.43 8.29 -7.55
N CYS A 118 -4.07 8.75 -6.48
CA CYS A 118 -4.98 9.89 -6.50
C CYS A 118 -4.41 11.15 -5.87
N ASN A 119 -3.23 11.08 -5.24
CA ASN A 119 -2.61 12.18 -4.51
C ASN A 119 -1.21 12.45 -5.05
N ASP A 120 -0.73 13.69 -4.92
CA ASP A 120 0.64 14.03 -5.25
C ASP A 120 1.62 13.21 -4.40
N THR A 121 2.74 12.81 -5.00
CA THR A 121 3.81 12.12 -4.28
C THR A 121 4.33 13.02 -3.18
N VAL A 122 4.27 12.55 -1.93
CA VAL A 122 4.79 13.30 -0.79
C VAL A 122 6.16 12.77 -0.42
N PHE A 123 7.12 13.67 -0.30
CA PHE A 123 8.49 13.35 0.12
C PHE A 123 8.78 13.96 1.49
N PHE A 124 9.36 13.15 2.38
CA PHE A 124 9.84 13.56 3.68
C PHE A 124 11.29 13.09 3.85
N PRO A 125 12.24 13.95 4.23
CA PRO A 125 13.57 13.47 4.56
C PRO A 125 13.52 12.64 5.84
N LEU A 126 14.43 11.69 5.96
CA LEU A 126 14.45 10.75 7.09
C LEU A 126 14.57 11.48 8.45
N ASN A 127 15.33 12.57 8.46
CA ASN A 127 15.58 13.41 9.62
C ASN A 127 14.42 14.33 10.04
N ALA A 128 13.31 14.33 9.30
CA ALA A 128 12.07 15.02 9.69
C ALA A 128 11.15 14.15 10.57
N ILE A 129 11.45 12.85 10.73
CA ILE A 129 10.70 11.99 11.66
C ILE A 129 11.01 12.43 13.08
N ASP A 130 9.98 12.88 13.79
CA ASP A 130 10.09 13.28 15.19
C ASP A 130 9.63 12.19 16.14
N SER A 131 8.50 11.56 15.82
CA SER A 131 7.89 10.59 16.72
C SER A 131 7.41 9.32 16.03
N VAL A 132 7.51 8.23 16.76
CA VAL A 132 7.04 6.90 16.37
C VAL A 132 6.08 6.42 17.43
N SER A 133 4.86 6.11 17.00
CA SER A 133 3.80 5.58 17.85
C SER A 133 3.49 4.15 17.46
N TYR A 134 3.54 3.25 18.43
CA TYR A 134 3.04 1.89 18.29
C TYR A 134 1.63 1.82 18.86
N ASP A 135 0.64 1.61 17.99
CA ASP A 135 -0.73 1.38 18.39
C ASP A 135 -0.99 -0.14 18.45
N ASN A 136 -1.05 -0.64 19.68
CA ASN A 136 -1.33 -2.03 19.96
C ASN A 136 -2.85 -2.20 20.02
N ASN A 137 -3.47 -2.42 18.87
CA ASN A 137 -4.89 -2.73 18.82
C ASN A 137 -5.14 -4.06 19.54
N THR A 138 -5.65 -3.96 20.77
CA THR A 138 -6.05 -5.12 21.58
C THR A 138 -7.29 -5.82 21.01
N ASP A 139 -8.05 -5.12 20.16
CA ASP A 139 -9.18 -5.69 19.44
C ASP A 139 -8.69 -6.48 18.21
N ARG A 140 -9.04 -7.77 18.18
CA ARG A 140 -8.63 -8.74 17.15
C ARG A 140 -9.01 -8.38 15.71
N GLU A 141 -9.85 -7.35 15.52
CA GLU A 141 -10.32 -6.89 14.22
C GLU A 141 -9.31 -6.00 13.49
N TYR A 142 -8.44 -5.29 14.22
CA TYR A 142 -7.45 -4.40 13.63
C TYR A 142 -6.04 -4.91 13.90
N ALA A 143 -5.22 -4.94 12.85
CA ALA A 143 -3.82 -5.26 13.02
C ALA A 143 -3.12 -4.15 13.80
N ASP A 144 -2.09 -4.51 14.57
CA ASP A 144 -1.16 -3.54 15.17
C ASP A 144 -0.69 -2.55 14.09
N SER A 145 -0.55 -1.28 14.44
CA SER A 145 -0.11 -0.24 13.50
C SER A 145 0.99 0.62 14.09
N LEU A 146 1.91 1.04 13.22
CA LEU A 146 3.02 1.92 13.53
C LEU A 146 2.87 3.19 12.73
N HIS A 147 2.89 4.31 13.43
CA HIS A 147 2.71 5.63 12.86
C HIS A 147 3.95 6.46 13.09
N PHE A 148 4.45 7.08 12.03
CA PHE A 148 5.61 7.97 12.04
C PHE A 148 5.12 9.39 11.79
N TYR A 149 5.49 10.34 12.65
CA TYR A 149 5.03 11.72 12.59
C TYR A 149 6.21 12.70 12.56
N THR A 150 6.01 13.83 11.88
CA THR A 150 6.88 15.01 12.00
C THR A 150 6.59 15.79 13.30
N LYS A 151 7.43 16.79 13.61
CA LYS A 151 7.19 17.73 14.74
C LYS A 151 5.85 18.46 14.63
N SER A 152 5.44 18.81 13.41
CA SER A 152 4.14 19.42 13.11
C SER A 152 2.94 18.46 13.25
N GLY A 153 3.19 17.16 13.53
CA GLY A 153 2.15 16.15 13.65
C GLY A 153 1.67 15.57 12.31
N LYS A 154 2.38 15.85 11.21
CA LYS A 154 2.04 15.29 9.89
C LYS A 154 2.48 13.83 9.82
N LEU A 155 1.59 12.97 9.31
CA LEU A 155 1.88 11.54 9.14
C LEU A 155 2.90 11.36 8.00
N VAL A 156 4.07 10.86 8.35
CA VAL A 156 5.17 10.53 7.43
C VAL A 156 4.91 9.17 6.78
N ALA A 157 4.64 8.16 7.61
CA ALA A 157 4.39 6.80 7.14
C ALA A 157 3.57 6.01 8.16
N GLU A 158 2.80 5.05 7.66
CA GLU A 158 2.03 4.12 8.46
C GLU A 158 2.30 2.69 7.99
N PHE A 159 2.52 1.81 8.96
CA PHE A 159 2.82 0.41 8.66
C PHE A 159 2.18 -0.55 9.65
N CYS A 160 1.70 -1.67 9.14
CA CYS A 160 1.37 -2.81 9.98
C CYS A 160 2.62 -3.70 10.17
N PRO A 161 3.04 -4.03 11.41
CA PRO A 161 4.23 -4.85 11.70
C PRO A 161 4.19 -6.22 11.03
N VAL A 162 3.00 -6.77 10.79
CA VAL A 162 2.82 -8.09 10.16
C VAL A 162 3.35 -8.10 8.72
N PHE A 163 3.31 -6.97 8.01
CA PHE A 163 3.66 -6.90 6.59
C PHE A 163 5.10 -6.47 6.29
N GLY A 164 5.95 -6.38 7.32
CA GLY A 164 7.40 -6.41 7.11
C GLY A 164 8.11 -5.05 6.96
N SER A 165 7.55 -3.98 7.50
CA SER A 165 8.15 -2.63 7.51
C SER A 165 9.24 -2.44 8.57
N TYR A 166 10.04 -3.47 8.80
CA TYR A 166 11.12 -3.47 9.78
C TYR A 166 12.31 -2.54 9.46
N PRO A 167 12.64 -2.22 8.19
CA PRO A 167 13.75 -1.32 7.88
C PRO A 167 13.62 0.06 8.51
N LEU A 168 12.43 0.69 8.44
CA LEU A 168 12.24 2.02 9.03
C LEU A 168 12.32 1.98 10.56
N LEU A 169 11.79 0.92 11.18
CA LEU A 169 11.96 0.70 12.62
C LEU A 169 13.44 0.52 12.99
N ALA A 170 14.20 -0.20 12.16
CA ALA A 170 15.62 -0.43 12.39
C ALA A 170 16.42 0.88 12.27
N MET A 171 16.10 1.73 11.28
CA MET A 171 16.66 3.07 11.15
C MET A 171 16.31 3.96 12.34
N THR A 172 15.06 3.90 12.82
CA THR A 172 14.64 4.65 14.01
C THR A 172 15.38 4.18 15.25
N ARG A 173 15.55 2.87 15.41
CA ARG A 173 16.33 2.30 16.52
C ARG A 173 17.79 2.74 16.44
N PHE A 174 18.37 2.75 15.23
CA PHE A 174 19.70 3.28 14.98
C PHE A 174 19.83 4.73 15.43
N ARG A 175 18.84 5.58 15.11
CA ARG A 175 18.83 6.97 15.57
C ARG A 175 18.84 7.10 17.09
N ILE A 176 18.11 6.22 17.79
CA ILE A 176 18.05 6.24 19.25
C ILE A 176 19.35 5.76 19.88
N GLU A 177 19.97 4.69 19.34
CA GLU A 177 21.19 4.11 19.91
C GLU A 177 22.46 4.89 19.56
N ASN A 178 22.53 5.54 18.39
CA ASN A 178 23.74 6.21 17.90
C ASN A 178 23.65 7.74 17.86
N ASP A 179 22.53 8.32 18.30
CA ASP A 179 22.21 9.76 18.26
C ASP A 179 22.35 10.43 16.88
N ARG A 180 22.29 9.66 15.79
CA ARG A 180 22.31 10.13 14.40
C ARG A 180 21.49 9.22 13.50
N TRP A 181 20.94 9.75 12.41
CA TRP A 181 20.33 8.89 11.40
C TRP A 181 21.39 8.06 10.66
N PRO A 182 21.06 6.84 10.21
CA PRO A 182 22.01 5.99 9.52
C PRO A 182 22.32 6.52 8.13
N ASP A 183 23.58 6.40 7.71
CA ASP A 183 23.99 6.66 6.34
C ASP A 183 23.84 5.36 5.54
N ILE A 184 22.84 5.32 4.66
CA ILE A 184 22.58 4.14 3.82
C ILE A 184 23.73 3.91 2.81
N GLY A 185 24.51 4.95 2.49
CA GLY A 185 25.73 4.80 1.70
C GLY A 185 26.87 4.08 2.43
N ASN A 186 26.81 4.00 3.77
CA ASN A 186 27.78 3.28 4.58
C ASN A 186 27.39 1.78 4.70
N PRO A 187 28.26 0.85 4.25
CA PRO A 187 28.01 -0.58 4.37
C PRO A 187 27.80 -1.07 5.81
N GLU A 188 28.46 -0.46 6.80
CA GLU A 188 28.35 -0.85 8.21
C GLU A 188 26.97 -0.53 8.78
N ASP A 189 26.52 0.71 8.61
CA ASP A 189 25.18 1.17 9.01
C ASP A 189 24.10 0.30 8.34
N THR A 190 24.27 0.01 7.04
CA THR A 190 23.35 -0.85 6.27
C THR A 190 23.32 -2.29 6.78
N ALA A 191 24.48 -2.86 7.11
CA ALA A 191 24.56 -4.21 7.68
C ALA A 191 23.84 -4.27 9.05
N GLN A 192 24.00 -3.23 9.87
CA GLN A 192 23.34 -3.14 11.17
C GLN A 192 21.82 -2.99 11.04
N ILE A 193 21.35 -2.13 10.12
CA ILE A 193 19.90 -2.00 9.81
C ILE A 193 19.34 -3.36 9.38
N ASN A 194 20.00 -4.05 8.44
CA ASN A 194 19.54 -5.35 7.95
C ASN A 194 19.50 -6.41 9.05
N ALA A 195 20.50 -6.42 9.95
CA ALA A 195 20.51 -7.29 11.12
C ALA A 195 19.34 -7.00 12.07
N TRP A 196 18.95 -5.73 12.21
CA TRP A 196 17.87 -5.30 13.09
C TRP A 196 16.48 -5.28 12.46
N ALA A 197 16.38 -5.36 11.12
CA ALA A 197 15.14 -5.31 10.36
C ALA A 197 14.33 -6.62 10.48
N ASN A 198 14.03 -7.05 11.71
CA ASN A 198 13.24 -8.21 12.03
C ASN A 198 12.38 -8.00 13.27
N ARG A 199 11.26 -8.73 13.35
CA ARG A 199 10.28 -8.63 14.44
C ARG A 199 10.88 -8.77 15.84
N ARG A 200 11.86 -9.66 16.02
CA ARG A 200 12.43 -9.94 17.36
C ARG A 200 13.28 -8.78 17.87
N SER A 201 14.01 -8.13 16.97
CA SER A 201 14.97 -7.07 17.29
C SER A 201 14.32 -5.70 17.42
N THR A 202 13.48 -5.31 16.47
CA THR A 202 12.95 -3.94 16.40
C THR A 202 11.55 -3.80 16.99
N LEU A 203 10.62 -4.72 16.71
CA LEU A 203 9.25 -4.56 17.20
C LEU A 203 9.18 -4.55 18.73
N ARG A 204 10.01 -5.36 19.41
CA ARG A 204 10.08 -5.35 20.88
C ARG A 204 10.57 -4.03 21.45
N TYR A 205 11.40 -3.30 20.71
CA TYR A 205 11.95 -2.02 21.13
C TYR A 205 10.87 -0.93 21.15
N PHE A 206 10.00 -0.93 20.13
CA PHE A 206 8.93 0.08 19.98
C PHE A 206 7.60 -0.31 20.62
N ARG A 207 7.48 -1.51 21.22
CA ARG A 207 6.23 -1.98 21.82
C ARG A 207 5.79 -1.18 23.05
N TYR A 208 6.64 -0.28 23.56
CA TYR A 208 6.44 0.45 24.82
C TYR A 208 6.04 1.91 24.60
N GLY A 209 5.08 2.16 23.71
CA GLY A 209 4.42 3.46 23.57
C GLY A 209 5.05 4.39 22.52
N LYS A 210 4.88 5.70 22.72
CA LYS A 210 5.33 6.74 21.78
C LYS A 210 6.74 7.20 22.13
N ILE A 211 7.63 7.20 21.13
CA ILE A 211 8.97 7.79 21.20
C ILE A 211 8.93 9.11 20.43
N SER A 212 9.51 10.18 20.96
CA SER A 212 9.52 11.53 20.35
C SER A 212 10.87 12.21 20.48
N GLY A 213 11.10 13.32 19.76
CA GLY A 213 12.34 14.09 19.81
C GLY A 213 13.44 13.55 18.89
N LEU A 214 13.07 12.83 17.83
CA LEU A 214 14.01 12.23 16.88
C LEU A 214 14.39 13.16 15.72
N ALA A 215 13.65 14.24 15.52
CA ALA A 215 13.78 15.10 14.36
C ALA A 215 14.92 16.11 14.52
N GLU A 216 15.81 16.13 13.53
CA GLU A 216 16.90 17.11 13.41
C GLU A 216 16.47 18.34 12.62
N VAL A 217 15.46 18.19 11.74
CA VAL A 217 14.90 19.26 10.91
C VAL A 217 13.44 19.47 11.27
N ASP A 218 13.00 20.73 11.28
CA ASP A 218 11.60 21.09 11.51
C ASP A 218 10.86 21.14 10.16
N MET A 219 9.77 20.38 10.03
CA MET A 219 8.92 20.26 8.84
C MET A 219 7.44 20.21 9.17
#